data_AF-A0A7C3AB85-F1
#
_entry.id   AF-A0A7C3AB85-F1
#
_cell.length_a   1.000
_cell.length_b   1.000
_cell.length_c   1.000
_cell.angle_alpha   90.00
_cell.angle_beta   90.00
_cell.angle_gamma   90.00
#
_symmetry.space_group_name_H-M   'P 1'
#
loop_
_entity.id
_entity.type
_entity.pdbx_description
1 polymer ?
#
loop_
_entity_poly.entity_id
_entity_poly.type
_entity_poly.pdbx_seq_one_letter_code
_entity_poly.pdbx_strand_id
1 'polypeptide(L)'
;MYEHLTRYRQAKTARCSSWDVTGRNRDAWILKPGETRVLADLRGPGCITHIWMTQPHHYRSVLIRMTWDNAKHPSVLVPLGDFFGLGHTIVNSYQSALFSASTHHNNKMEQGCALNCYARMPFCERALIELVNESGEDHGQYFYIDYETYESRQPGDDLYFHAEFRRQNPFGGWAHEILVNTPEADAVNKERVAWNNNYVILETKGRGHYIGCNLSVTNFQGTWWGEGDDMIWVDGYK
;
A
#
# COMPACT_ATOMS: atom_id res chain seq x y z
N MET A 1 -5.81 -11.13 20.63
CA MET A 1 -4.95 -9.96 20.30
C MET A 1 -4.16 -9.42 21.51
N TYR A 2 -4.69 -9.44 22.75
CA TYR A 2 -4.05 -8.77 23.90
C TYR A 2 -3.22 -9.66 24.84
N GLU A 3 -3.25 -10.98 24.68
CA GLU A 3 -2.62 -11.93 25.62
C GLU A 3 -1.10 -11.75 25.80
N HIS A 4 -0.43 -11.11 24.84
CA HIS A 4 1.01 -10.87 24.87
C HIS A 4 1.39 -9.44 25.30
N LEU A 5 0.44 -8.55 25.58
CA LEU A 5 0.73 -7.14 25.88
C LEU A 5 1.53 -6.96 27.17
N THR A 6 1.32 -7.84 28.15
CA THR A 6 2.01 -7.83 29.45
C THR A 6 3.27 -8.70 29.49
N ARG A 7 3.69 -9.25 28.35
CA ARG A 7 4.89 -10.09 28.24
C ARG A 7 6.05 -9.24 27.73
N TYR A 8 7.21 -9.36 28.39
CA TYR A 8 8.42 -8.74 27.87
C TYR A 8 8.78 -9.36 26.51
N ARG A 9 9.37 -8.56 25.62
CA ARG A 9 9.94 -9.00 24.35
C ARG A 9 11.41 -8.66 24.31
N GLN A 10 12.23 -9.58 23.79
CA GLN A 10 13.64 -9.31 23.52
C GLN A 10 13.75 -8.57 22.18
N ALA A 11 13.47 -7.27 22.22
CA ALA A 11 13.52 -6.39 21.05
C ALA A 11 13.93 -4.98 21.48
N LYS A 12 14.54 -4.23 20.57
CA LYS A 12 14.81 -2.79 20.75
C LYS A 12 13.93 -2.00 19.80
N THR A 13 13.10 -1.11 20.33
CA THR A 13 12.27 -0.21 19.53
C THR A 13 13.07 1.02 19.12
N ALA A 14 12.90 1.44 17.87
CA ALA A 14 13.49 2.64 17.32
C ALA A 14 12.55 3.27 16.29
N ARG A 15 12.84 4.52 15.91
CA ARG A 15 12.08 5.30 14.94
C ARG A 15 13.01 6.04 13.99
N CYS A 16 12.72 5.97 12.70
CA CYS A 16 13.17 6.95 11.72
C CYS A 16 12.05 7.98 11.53
N SER A 17 12.38 9.27 11.54
CA SER A 17 11.38 10.32 11.38
C SER A 17 11.93 11.53 10.64
N SER A 18 11.01 12.35 10.13
CA SER A 18 11.33 13.60 9.44
C SER A 18 11.71 14.77 10.36
N TRP A 19 11.84 14.53 11.68
CA TRP A 19 12.07 15.57 12.68
C TRP A 19 13.27 16.47 12.38
N ASP A 20 13.15 17.73 12.77
CA ASP A 20 14.21 18.72 12.63
C ASP A 20 15.32 18.47 13.66
N VAL A 21 16.44 17.93 13.19
CA VAL A 21 17.62 17.63 14.02
C VAL A 21 18.26 18.86 14.67
N THR A 22 17.89 20.07 14.26
CA THR A 22 18.31 21.32 14.91
C THR A 22 17.46 21.67 16.13
N GLY A 23 16.36 20.93 16.38
CA GLY A 23 15.41 21.19 17.45
C GLY A 23 14.41 22.32 17.14
N ARG A 24 14.31 22.74 15.87
CA ARG A 24 13.30 23.71 15.41
C ARG A 24 12.07 22.95 14.88
N ASN A 25 11.21 23.63 14.11
CA ASN A 25 9.90 23.15 13.69
C ASN A 25 9.82 22.92 12.17
N ARG A 26 10.94 22.63 11.49
CA ARG A 26 10.95 22.28 10.07
C ARG A 26 11.00 20.76 9.91
N ASP A 27 9.98 20.09 10.45
CA ASP A 27 9.92 18.63 10.52
C ASP A 27 9.45 17.96 9.23
N ALA A 28 9.25 18.71 8.14
CA ALA A 28 8.98 18.15 6.83
C ALA A 28 10.26 18.09 6.01
N TRP A 29 10.51 16.93 5.41
CA TRP A 29 11.52 16.80 4.37
C TRP A 29 10.95 17.30 3.04
N ILE A 30 11.77 17.97 2.24
CA ILE A 30 11.43 18.36 0.87
C ILE A 30 12.15 17.44 -0.10
N LEU A 31 11.41 16.82 -1.01
CA LEU A 31 11.90 16.02 -2.12
C LEU A 31 11.68 16.79 -3.42
N LYS A 32 12.71 16.91 -4.25
CA LYS A 32 12.65 17.61 -5.55
C LYS A 32 11.95 16.75 -6.62
N PRO A 33 11.48 17.36 -7.72
CA PRO A 33 10.95 16.62 -8.86
C PRO A 33 11.94 15.56 -9.34
N GLY A 34 11.48 14.31 -9.53
CA GLY A 34 12.32 13.17 -9.93
C GLY A 34 13.23 12.60 -8.84
N GLU A 35 13.26 13.18 -7.64
CA GLU A 35 14.12 12.72 -6.55
C GLU A 35 13.61 11.40 -5.97
N THR A 36 14.54 10.46 -5.78
CA THR A 36 14.35 9.33 -4.86
C THR A 36 15.05 9.65 -3.55
N ARG A 37 14.34 9.53 -2.43
CA ARG A 37 14.90 9.75 -1.09
C ARG A 37 14.70 8.55 -0.19
N VAL A 38 15.79 8.12 0.44
CA VAL A 38 15.77 7.07 1.47
C VAL A 38 15.19 7.64 2.75
N LEU A 39 14.06 7.10 3.21
CA LEU A 39 13.45 7.44 4.50
C LEU A 39 14.07 6.64 5.63
N ALA A 40 14.36 5.37 5.38
CA ALA A 40 14.99 4.46 6.34
C ALA A 40 15.81 3.38 5.62
N ASP A 41 17.02 3.15 6.11
CA ASP A 41 17.90 2.03 5.72
C ASP A 41 18.23 1.25 7.00
N LEU A 42 17.39 0.25 7.29
CA LEU A 42 17.42 -0.52 8.53
C LEU A 42 18.24 -1.79 8.32
N ARG A 43 19.07 -2.17 9.31
CA ARG A 43 19.98 -3.32 9.24
C ARG A 43 19.70 -4.34 10.34
N GLY A 44 19.98 -5.61 10.02
CA GLY A 44 19.80 -6.75 10.90
C GLY A 44 18.39 -7.33 10.82
N PRO A 45 18.08 -8.35 11.63
CA PRO A 45 16.73 -8.86 11.73
C PRO A 45 15.86 -7.87 12.52
N GLY A 46 14.67 -7.62 12.01
CA GLY A 46 13.75 -6.69 12.62
C GLY A 46 12.36 -6.77 12.02
N CYS A 47 11.50 -5.87 12.47
CA CYS A 47 10.15 -5.73 11.94
C CYS A 47 9.73 -4.28 12.01
N ILE A 48 9.28 -3.71 10.89
CA ILE A 48 8.53 -2.46 10.91
C ILE A 48 7.18 -2.76 11.55
N THR A 49 6.80 -1.94 12.51
CA THR A 49 5.63 -2.16 13.37
C THR A 49 4.55 -1.13 13.13
N HIS A 50 4.95 0.05 12.66
CA HIS A 50 4.04 1.14 12.36
C HIS A 50 4.71 2.12 11.38
N ILE A 51 3.91 2.62 10.44
CA ILE A 51 4.28 3.73 9.56
C ILE A 51 3.21 4.79 9.70
N TRP A 52 3.61 6.02 9.99
CA TRP A 52 2.76 7.20 9.90
C TRP A 52 3.30 8.17 8.87
N MET A 53 2.44 8.75 8.06
CA MET A 53 2.80 9.74 7.04
C MET A 53 1.71 10.80 6.91
N THR A 54 2.11 12.02 6.53
CA THR A 54 1.18 13.05 6.05
C THR A 54 1.86 13.98 5.06
N GLN A 55 1.09 14.40 4.06
CA GLN A 55 1.47 15.28 2.97
C GLN A 55 0.23 16.06 2.52
N PRO A 56 0.40 17.27 1.97
CA PRO A 56 -0.73 18.05 1.45
C PRO A 56 -1.22 17.57 0.08
N HIS A 57 -0.34 16.99 -0.74
CA HIS A 57 -0.61 16.61 -2.12
C HIS A 57 0.32 15.48 -2.61
N HIS A 58 0.18 15.09 -3.87
CA HIS A 58 0.93 14.04 -4.59
C HIS A 58 0.58 12.61 -4.18
N TYR A 59 -0.68 12.35 -3.82
CA TYR A 59 -1.13 11.01 -3.41
C TYR A 59 -0.94 9.94 -4.49
N ARG A 60 -0.89 10.31 -5.78
CA ARG A 60 -0.61 9.36 -6.89
C ARG A 60 0.69 9.56 -7.66
N SER A 61 1.38 10.67 -7.44
CA SER A 61 2.63 11.01 -8.15
C SER A 61 3.87 10.86 -7.27
N VAL A 62 3.72 10.55 -5.99
CA VAL A 62 4.81 10.08 -5.12
C VAL A 62 4.57 8.62 -4.81
N LEU A 63 5.58 7.78 -5.04
CA LEU A 63 5.53 6.35 -4.79
C LEU A 63 6.25 6.00 -3.50
N ILE A 64 5.71 5.07 -2.73
CA ILE A 64 6.44 4.38 -1.66
C ILE A 64 7.07 3.11 -2.22
N ARG A 65 8.37 2.96 -1.98
CA ARG A 65 9.16 1.80 -2.40
C ARG A 65 9.77 1.13 -1.19
N MET A 66 9.57 -0.18 -1.06
CA MET A 66 10.17 -0.99 0.01
C MET A 66 10.89 -2.20 -0.58
N THR A 67 12.14 -2.39 -0.19
CA THR A 67 12.97 -3.53 -0.60
C THR A 67 13.46 -4.27 0.65
N TRP A 68 13.14 -5.55 0.72
CA TRP A 68 13.54 -6.44 1.82
C TRP A 68 14.79 -7.23 1.43
N ASP A 69 15.72 -7.38 2.37
CA ASP A 69 16.88 -8.28 2.33
C ASP A 69 17.66 -8.22 1.01
N ASN A 70 17.85 -7.00 0.52
CA ASN A 70 18.55 -6.68 -0.73
C ASN A 70 18.00 -7.45 -1.95
N ALA A 71 16.70 -7.76 -1.94
CA ALA A 71 16.03 -8.36 -3.10
C ALA A 71 16.29 -7.53 -4.37
N LYS A 72 16.41 -8.23 -5.51
CA LYS A 72 16.71 -7.60 -6.82
C LYS A 72 15.66 -6.57 -7.26
N HIS A 73 14.43 -6.70 -6.76
CA HIS A 73 13.30 -5.84 -7.07
C HIS A 73 12.57 -5.47 -5.78
N PRO A 74 11.94 -4.28 -5.71
CA PRO A 74 11.17 -3.89 -4.54
C PRO A 74 9.95 -4.81 -4.38
N SER A 75 9.63 -5.12 -3.13
CA SER A 75 8.45 -5.93 -2.76
C SER A 75 7.20 -5.08 -2.61
N VAL A 76 7.37 -3.78 -2.38
CA VAL A 76 6.32 -2.76 -2.41
C VAL A 76 6.77 -1.67 -3.36
N LEU A 77 5.95 -1.36 -4.36
CA LEU A 77 6.11 -0.20 -5.23
C LEU A 77 4.72 0.28 -5.66
N VAL A 78 4.21 1.27 -4.94
CA VAL A 78 2.82 1.72 -5.10
C VAL A 78 2.72 3.23 -4.89
N PRO A 79 1.73 3.91 -5.49
CA PRO A 79 1.45 5.29 -5.16
C PRO A 79 1.08 5.44 -3.69
N LEU A 80 1.57 6.52 -3.07
CA LEU A 80 1.52 6.71 -1.62
C LEU A 80 0.07 6.71 -1.09
N GLY A 81 -0.85 7.39 -1.78
CA GLY A 81 -2.26 7.40 -1.41
C GLY A 81 -2.92 6.03 -1.54
N ASP A 82 -2.69 5.33 -2.64
CA ASP A 82 -3.27 4.01 -2.88
C ASP A 82 -2.76 2.97 -1.86
N PHE A 83 -1.50 3.06 -1.40
CA PHE A 83 -0.98 2.25 -0.29
C PHE A 83 -1.80 2.40 0.99
N PHE A 84 -2.19 3.63 1.32
CA PHE A 84 -3.00 3.96 2.49
C PHE A 84 -4.50 3.96 2.20
N GLY A 85 -4.96 3.30 1.13
CA GLY A 85 -6.38 3.13 0.83
C GLY A 85 -7.08 4.39 0.31
N LEU A 86 -6.34 5.40 -0.12
CA LEU A 86 -6.87 6.66 -0.66
C LEU A 86 -6.75 6.68 -2.19
N GLY A 87 -7.75 6.08 -2.85
CA GLY A 87 -7.83 6.05 -4.29
C GLY A 87 -8.18 7.40 -4.93
N HIS A 88 -7.85 7.55 -6.21
CA HIS A 88 -8.15 8.75 -7.02
C HIS A 88 -7.65 10.08 -6.43
N THR A 89 -6.63 10.02 -5.57
CA THR A 89 -6.12 11.18 -4.81
C THR A 89 -7.15 11.85 -3.90
N ILE A 90 -8.27 11.16 -3.63
CA ILE A 90 -9.34 11.63 -2.76
C ILE A 90 -9.00 11.21 -1.34
N VAL A 91 -8.88 12.20 -0.44
CA VAL A 91 -8.70 11.92 0.98
C VAL A 91 -10.03 11.66 1.66
N ASN A 92 -10.05 10.72 2.60
CA ASN A 92 -11.21 10.43 3.42
C ASN A 92 -10.77 9.82 4.74
N SER A 93 -11.57 10.04 5.79
CA SER A 93 -11.34 9.42 7.09
C SER A 93 -11.92 8.01 7.10
N TYR A 94 -11.11 7.02 7.43
CA TYR A 94 -11.54 5.63 7.59
C TYR A 94 -10.59 4.88 8.54
N GLN A 95 -11.04 3.72 9.00
CA GLN A 95 -10.22 2.85 9.84
C GLN A 95 -10.48 1.38 9.53
N SER A 96 -9.41 0.61 9.50
CA SER A 96 -9.38 -0.85 9.44
C SER A 96 -8.39 -1.39 10.47
N ALA A 97 -8.22 -2.71 10.53
CA ALA A 97 -7.22 -3.32 11.41
C ALA A 97 -5.78 -2.96 11.03
N LEU A 98 -5.48 -2.79 9.73
CA LEU A 98 -4.12 -2.57 9.23
C LEU A 98 -3.85 -1.12 8.86
N PHE A 99 -4.87 -0.35 8.49
CA PHE A 99 -4.72 1.01 7.97
C PHE A 99 -5.75 1.96 8.59
N SER A 100 -5.35 3.21 8.77
CA SER A 100 -6.29 4.30 9.04
C SER A 100 -5.86 5.58 8.34
N ALA A 101 -6.86 6.37 7.97
CA ALA A 101 -6.69 7.71 7.44
C ALA A 101 -7.60 8.67 8.21
N SER A 102 -7.12 9.88 8.48
CA SER A 102 -7.89 10.92 9.19
C SER A 102 -7.66 12.28 8.54
N THR A 103 -8.75 12.97 8.19
CA THR A 103 -8.69 14.30 7.56
C THR A 103 -9.92 15.13 7.90
N HIS A 104 -9.75 16.45 7.91
CA HIS A 104 -10.86 17.41 7.97
C HIS A 104 -11.49 17.69 6.60
N HIS A 105 -10.95 17.10 5.53
CA HIS A 105 -11.35 17.37 4.14
C HIS A 105 -11.91 16.13 3.43
N ASN A 106 -12.79 15.39 4.11
CA ASN A 106 -13.37 14.16 3.56
C ASN A 106 -13.94 14.37 2.13
N ASN A 107 -13.65 13.41 1.24
CA ASN A 107 -14.06 13.39 -0.16
C ASN A 107 -13.56 14.57 -0.99
N LYS A 108 -12.37 15.10 -0.68
CA LYS A 108 -11.68 16.14 -1.47
C LYS A 108 -10.39 15.58 -2.06
N MET A 109 -10.04 16.05 -3.25
CA MET A 109 -8.75 15.74 -3.88
C MET A 109 -7.63 16.51 -3.21
N GLU A 110 -6.47 15.87 -3.04
CA GLU A 110 -5.19 16.50 -2.69
C GLU A 110 -5.30 17.45 -1.47
N GLN A 111 -5.51 16.88 -0.29
CA GLN A 111 -5.56 17.63 0.98
C GLN A 111 -4.69 16.95 2.03
N GLY A 112 -4.42 17.64 3.13
CA GLY A 112 -3.76 17.03 4.29
C GLY A 112 -4.56 15.87 4.86
N CYS A 113 -3.90 14.72 5.03
CA CYS A 113 -4.47 13.54 5.68
C CYS A 113 -3.39 12.84 6.51
N ALA A 114 -3.73 12.44 7.74
CA ALA A 114 -2.87 11.62 8.59
C ALA A 114 -3.09 10.16 8.26
N LEU A 115 -2.04 9.48 7.81
CA LEU A 115 -2.09 8.12 7.29
C LEU A 115 -1.31 7.19 8.20
N ASN A 116 -1.89 6.06 8.58
CA ASN A 116 -1.25 5.05 9.41
C ASN A 116 -1.32 3.68 8.76
N CYS A 117 -0.25 2.91 8.90
CA CYS A 117 -0.15 1.50 8.55
C CYS A 117 0.42 0.73 9.75
N TYR A 118 -0.28 -0.33 10.16
CA TYR A 118 0.06 -1.22 11.27
C TYR A 118 0.40 -2.64 10.80
N ALA A 119 0.49 -2.86 9.47
CA ALA A 119 0.96 -4.12 8.92
C ALA A 119 2.37 -4.42 9.42
N ARG A 120 2.60 -5.64 9.89
CA ARG A 120 3.91 -6.12 10.32
C ARG A 120 4.75 -6.42 9.08
N MET A 121 5.91 -5.80 8.98
CA MET A 121 6.84 -6.01 7.85
C MET A 121 8.18 -6.51 8.39
N PRO A 122 8.35 -7.82 8.57
CA PRO A 122 9.61 -8.40 9.02
C PRO A 122 10.68 -8.33 7.92
N PHE A 123 11.94 -8.27 8.34
CA PHE A 123 13.12 -8.33 7.47
C PHE A 123 14.25 -9.04 8.21
N CYS A 124 15.10 -9.80 7.51
CA CYS A 124 16.18 -10.59 8.14
C CYS A 124 17.54 -9.89 8.12
N GLU A 125 17.84 -9.16 7.04
CA GLU A 125 19.12 -8.51 6.79
C GLU A 125 18.95 -7.00 6.65
N ARG A 126 17.96 -6.54 5.86
CA ARG A 126 17.79 -5.13 5.56
C ARG A 126 16.35 -4.78 5.18
N ALA A 127 15.86 -3.66 5.68
CA ALA A 127 14.70 -2.99 5.14
C ALA A 127 15.10 -1.62 4.57
N LEU A 128 14.93 -1.43 3.26
CA LEU A 128 15.13 -0.15 2.59
C LEU A 128 13.78 0.45 2.21
N ILE A 129 13.46 1.61 2.79
CA ILE A 129 12.21 2.35 2.57
C ILE A 129 12.54 3.68 1.92
N GLU A 130 11.93 3.93 0.77
CA GLU A 130 12.19 5.09 -0.07
C GLU A 130 10.87 5.75 -0.51
N LEU A 131 10.95 7.05 -0.77
CA LEU A 131 9.94 7.76 -1.56
C LEU A 131 10.55 8.15 -2.90
N VAL A 132 9.76 7.99 -3.95
CA VAL A 132 10.10 8.38 -5.32
C VAL A 132 9.13 9.47 -5.73
N ASN A 133 9.62 10.70 -5.89
CA ASN A 133 8.80 11.82 -6.36
C ASN A 133 8.78 11.82 -7.90
N GLU A 134 7.73 11.27 -8.50
CA GLU A 134 7.51 11.31 -9.95
C GLU A 134 6.71 12.54 -10.40
N SER A 135 6.37 13.44 -9.46
CA SER A 135 5.70 14.69 -9.79
C SER A 135 6.65 15.71 -10.41
N GLY A 136 6.08 16.75 -11.04
CA GLY A 136 6.82 17.91 -11.53
C GLY A 136 7.08 18.98 -10.48
N GLU A 137 6.75 18.72 -9.20
CA GLU A 137 6.74 19.72 -8.13
C GLU A 137 7.53 19.25 -6.89
N ASP A 138 7.97 20.20 -6.07
CA ASP A 138 8.56 19.91 -4.77
C ASP A 138 7.52 19.20 -3.88
N HIS A 139 7.93 18.13 -3.20
CA HIS A 139 7.06 17.35 -2.32
C HIS A 139 7.50 17.45 -0.86
N GLY A 140 6.60 17.93 0.00
CA GLY A 140 6.80 17.96 1.44
C GLY A 140 6.27 16.70 2.12
N GLN A 141 7.12 16.01 2.89
CA GLN A 141 6.77 14.78 3.60
C GLN A 141 7.09 14.86 5.09
N TYR A 142 6.08 14.61 5.92
CA TYR A 142 6.26 14.20 7.31
C TYR A 142 6.11 12.68 7.42
N PHE A 143 6.97 12.02 8.19
CA PHE A 143 6.87 10.57 8.38
C PHE A 143 7.43 10.11 9.72
N TYR A 144 6.89 8.99 10.21
CA TYR A 144 7.46 8.11 11.22
C TYR A 144 7.49 6.68 10.66
N ILE A 145 8.63 6.02 10.78
CA ILE A 145 8.79 4.58 10.54
C ILE A 145 9.27 3.98 11.86
N ASP A 146 8.34 3.35 12.58
CA ASP A 146 8.57 2.66 13.83
C ASP A 146 8.93 1.20 13.56
N TYR A 147 9.98 0.73 14.22
CA TYR A 147 10.47 -0.62 14.03
C TYR A 147 11.06 -1.19 15.31
N GLU A 148 11.15 -2.51 15.32
CA GLU A 148 11.87 -3.29 16.30
C GLU A 148 13.09 -3.93 15.64
N THR A 149 14.22 -3.97 16.36
CA THR A 149 15.39 -4.79 16.00
C THR A 149 15.52 -5.95 16.97
N TYR A 150 16.01 -7.07 16.46
CA TYR A 150 16.17 -8.32 17.20
C TYR A 150 17.65 -8.70 17.28
N GLU A 151 18.06 -9.36 18.37
CA GLU A 151 19.45 -9.81 18.52
C GLU A 151 19.80 -10.95 17.55
N SER A 152 18.81 -11.76 17.22
CA SER A 152 18.91 -12.83 16.24
C SER A 152 17.62 -12.92 15.45
N ARG A 153 17.68 -13.59 14.29
CA ARG A 153 16.47 -13.90 13.51
C ARG A 153 15.50 -14.66 14.41
N GLN A 154 14.26 -14.18 14.47
CA GLN A 154 13.21 -14.89 15.20
C GLN A 154 13.05 -16.28 14.58
N PRO A 155 12.96 -17.36 15.39
CA PRO A 155 12.70 -18.70 14.87
C PRO A 155 11.34 -18.73 14.15
N GLY A 156 11.32 -18.96 12.83
CA GLY A 156 10.07 -19.05 12.06
C GLY A 156 10.20 -18.89 10.55
N ASP A 157 9.08 -19.10 9.87
CA ASP A 157 8.87 -18.92 8.43
C ASP A 157 8.29 -17.52 8.15
N ASP A 158 8.85 -16.47 8.76
CA ASP A 158 8.36 -15.10 8.54
C ASP A 158 8.35 -14.77 7.04
N LEU A 159 7.18 -14.33 6.57
CA LEU A 159 6.94 -13.91 5.19
C LEU A 159 7.16 -12.41 5.07
N TYR A 160 7.52 -11.95 3.87
CA TYR A 160 7.67 -10.53 3.59
C TYR A 160 6.35 -9.88 3.20
N PHE A 161 6.19 -8.61 3.57
CA PHE A 161 5.03 -7.83 3.15
C PHE A 161 5.20 -7.40 1.69
N HIS A 162 4.17 -7.61 0.87
CA HIS A 162 4.14 -7.19 -0.53
C HIS A 162 2.90 -6.33 -0.80
N ALA A 163 3.05 -5.34 -1.67
CA ALA A 163 1.93 -4.57 -2.20
C ALA A 163 2.23 -4.11 -3.63
N GLU A 164 1.25 -4.24 -4.50
CA GLU A 164 1.35 -3.89 -5.92
C GLU A 164 0.18 -2.97 -6.29
N PHE A 165 0.44 -2.06 -7.22
CA PHE A 165 -0.56 -1.16 -7.77
C PHE A 165 -0.79 -1.51 -9.24
N ARG A 166 -2.06 -1.68 -9.61
CA ARG A 166 -2.52 -1.83 -10.98
C ARG A 166 -3.57 -0.76 -11.27
N ARG A 167 -3.60 -0.28 -12.51
CA ARG A 167 -4.63 0.64 -13.01
C ARG A 167 -4.86 0.38 -14.49
N GLN A 168 -6.12 0.39 -14.91
CA GLN A 168 -6.51 0.37 -16.31
C GLN A 168 -7.58 1.43 -16.56
N ASN A 169 -7.45 2.18 -17.68
CA ASN A 169 -8.44 3.15 -18.15
C ASN A 169 -8.21 3.45 -19.65
N PRO A 170 -9.13 3.06 -20.55
CA PRO A 170 -10.37 2.32 -20.28
C PRO A 170 -10.07 0.89 -19.81
N PHE A 171 -11.02 0.27 -19.09
CA PHE A 171 -11.01 -1.15 -18.80
C PHE A 171 -12.17 -1.81 -19.56
N GLY A 172 -11.86 -2.61 -20.58
CA GLY A 172 -12.86 -3.19 -21.47
C GLY A 172 -13.63 -4.38 -20.88
N GLY A 173 -13.05 -5.08 -19.90
CA GLY A 173 -13.67 -6.25 -19.25
C GLY A 173 -14.26 -7.26 -20.24
N TRP A 174 -15.26 -8.03 -19.78
CA TRP A 174 -16.00 -8.97 -20.63
C TRP A 174 -17.31 -8.38 -21.17
N ALA A 175 -17.87 -7.34 -20.54
CA ALA A 175 -19.17 -6.76 -20.90
C ALA A 175 -19.34 -5.28 -20.49
N HIS A 176 -18.30 -4.45 -20.63
CA HIS A 176 -18.39 -3.03 -20.21
C HIS A 176 -19.46 -2.19 -20.95
N GLU A 177 -19.94 -2.65 -22.11
CA GLU A 177 -21.00 -1.99 -22.90
C GLU A 177 -22.41 -2.42 -22.50
N ILE A 178 -22.55 -3.50 -21.71
CA ILE A 178 -23.85 -4.05 -21.32
C ILE A 178 -24.37 -3.31 -20.08
N LEU A 179 -25.65 -2.98 -20.08
CA LEU A 179 -26.31 -2.38 -18.93
C LEU A 179 -26.52 -3.43 -17.85
N VAL A 180 -26.16 -3.12 -16.60
CA VAL A 180 -26.43 -4.01 -15.46
C VAL A 180 -27.93 -4.26 -15.28
N ASN A 181 -28.27 -5.42 -14.71
CA ASN A 181 -29.66 -5.83 -14.45
C ASN A 181 -30.55 -5.93 -15.72
N THR A 182 -29.97 -6.29 -16.86
CA THR A 182 -30.71 -6.67 -18.07
C THR A 182 -30.49 -8.15 -18.42
N PRO A 183 -31.36 -8.77 -19.24
CA PRO A 183 -31.17 -10.15 -19.67
C PRO A 183 -29.81 -10.40 -20.36
N GLU A 184 -29.26 -9.40 -21.04
CA GLU A 184 -27.95 -9.48 -21.70
C GLU A 184 -26.79 -9.55 -20.71
N ALA A 185 -26.97 -9.03 -19.50
CA ALA A 185 -25.96 -9.10 -18.44
C ALA A 185 -25.85 -10.52 -17.83
N ASP A 186 -26.86 -11.38 -18.02
CA ASP A 186 -26.82 -12.80 -17.67
C ASP A 186 -26.03 -13.58 -18.74
N ALA A 187 -24.74 -13.24 -18.88
CA ALA A 187 -23.83 -13.91 -19.80
C ALA A 187 -22.79 -14.74 -19.05
N VAL A 188 -22.36 -15.83 -19.69
CA VAL A 188 -21.41 -16.76 -19.10
C VAL A 188 -19.99 -16.16 -19.13
N ASN A 189 -19.50 -15.73 -17.96
CA ASN A 189 -18.10 -15.36 -17.74
C ASN A 189 -17.40 -16.42 -16.88
N LYS A 190 -16.77 -17.43 -17.50
CA LYS A 190 -16.08 -18.51 -16.77
C LYS A 190 -14.80 -18.95 -17.47
N GLU A 191 -14.02 -19.76 -16.75
CA GLU A 191 -12.84 -20.45 -17.30
C GLU A 191 -11.88 -19.48 -18.02
N ARG A 192 -11.43 -19.82 -19.24
CA ARG A 192 -10.45 -19.03 -20.00
C ARG A 192 -10.98 -17.67 -20.40
N VAL A 193 -12.29 -17.52 -20.58
CA VAL A 193 -12.90 -16.21 -20.87
C VAL A 193 -12.70 -15.30 -19.66
N ALA A 194 -13.06 -15.77 -18.47
CA ALA A 194 -12.86 -15.01 -17.23
C ALA A 194 -11.38 -14.74 -16.96
N TRP A 195 -10.52 -15.76 -17.08
CA TRP A 195 -9.08 -15.64 -16.87
C TRP A 195 -8.44 -14.57 -17.75
N ASN A 196 -8.86 -14.46 -19.02
CA ASN A 196 -8.25 -13.52 -19.98
C ASN A 196 -8.86 -12.11 -19.94
N ASN A 197 -10.10 -11.95 -19.45
CA ASN A 197 -10.83 -10.67 -19.56
C ASN A 197 -11.12 -10.00 -18.20
N ASN A 198 -10.98 -10.71 -17.08
CA ASN A 198 -11.19 -10.11 -15.77
C ASN A 198 -10.07 -9.15 -15.41
N TYR A 199 -10.39 -8.17 -14.56
CA TYR A 199 -9.38 -7.29 -14.01
C TYR A 199 -8.51 -8.07 -13.03
N VAL A 200 -7.20 -8.11 -13.29
CA VAL A 200 -6.26 -8.80 -12.41
C VAL A 200 -5.99 -7.90 -11.20
N ILE A 201 -6.40 -8.35 -10.01
CA ILE A 201 -6.07 -7.67 -8.74
C ILE A 201 -4.67 -8.06 -8.24
N LEU A 202 -4.29 -9.33 -8.38
CA LEU A 202 -3.01 -9.89 -7.97
C LEU A 202 -2.61 -11.07 -8.87
N GLU A 203 -1.39 -11.04 -9.40
CA GLU A 203 -0.73 -12.18 -10.02
C GLU A 203 0.69 -12.31 -9.46
N THR A 204 0.98 -13.42 -8.79
CA THR A 204 2.29 -13.65 -8.17
C THR A 204 2.62 -15.14 -8.06
N LYS A 205 3.88 -15.46 -7.76
CA LYS A 205 4.37 -16.83 -7.51
C LYS A 205 5.17 -16.86 -6.22
N GLY A 206 4.83 -17.80 -5.34
CA GLY A 206 5.49 -17.97 -4.05
C GLY A 206 4.57 -18.69 -3.06
N ARG A 207 4.98 -18.74 -1.79
CA ARG A 207 4.16 -19.26 -0.69
C ARG A 207 3.80 -18.10 0.23
N GLY A 208 2.51 -17.92 0.49
CA GLY A 208 2.05 -16.88 1.42
C GLY A 208 0.53 -16.80 1.51
N HIS A 209 0.06 -15.63 1.94
CA HIS A 209 -1.36 -15.37 2.17
C HIS A 209 -1.74 -14.03 1.54
N TYR A 210 -2.86 -14.01 0.83
CA TYR A 210 -3.50 -12.78 0.39
C TYR A 210 -4.26 -12.15 1.58
N ILE A 211 -3.98 -10.88 1.89
CA ILE A 211 -4.51 -10.22 3.10
C ILE A 211 -5.45 -9.04 2.82
N GLY A 212 -5.61 -8.62 1.56
CA GLY A 212 -6.58 -7.58 1.19
C GLY A 212 -6.29 -6.85 -0.12
N CYS A 213 -7.24 -6.01 -0.53
CA CYS A 213 -7.14 -5.09 -1.66
C CYS A 213 -7.94 -3.82 -1.36
N ASN A 214 -7.37 -2.68 -1.75
CA ASN A 214 -8.12 -1.44 -1.91
C ASN A 214 -8.51 -1.30 -3.39
N LEU A 215 -9.81 -1.36 -3.68
CA LEU A 215 -10.35 -1.21 -5.04
C LEU A 215 -11.01 0.16 -5.17
N SER A 216 -10.59 0.94 -6.17
CA SER A 216 -11.16 2.26 -6.46
C SER A 216 -11.65 2.29 -7.90
N VAL A 217 -12.95 2.53 -8.06
CA VAL A 217 -13.64 2.47 -9.35
C VAL A 217 -14.23 3.84 -9.67
N THR A 218 -13.89 4.37 -10.85
CA THR A 218 -14.62 5.49 -11.45
C THR A 218 -15.60 4.90 -12.45
N ASN A 219 -16.89 4.87 -12.10
CA ASN A 219 -17.93 4.37 -12.99
C ASN A 219 -18.48 5.50 -13.87
N PHE A 220 -18.35 5.36 -15.19
CA PHE A 220 -18.87 6.31 -16.17
C PHE A 220 -20.26 5.96 -16.71
N GLN A 221 -20.73 4.72 -16.52
CA GLN A 221 -22.05 4.29 -17.00
C GLN A 221 -23.20 4.89 -16.17
N GLY A 222 -22.92 5.35 -14.95
CA GLY A 222 -23.91 5.95 -14.05
C GLY A 222 -24.87 4.95 -13.39
N THR A 223 -24.62 3.66 -13.55
CA THR A 223 -25.40 2.56 -12.95
C THR A 223 -24.64 1.86 -11.83
N TRP A 224 -25.19 0.76 -11.30
CA TRP A 224 -24.40 -0.19 -10.50
C TRP A 224 -23.22 -0.74 -11.33
N TRP A 225 -22.07 -0.96 -10.70
CA TRP A 225 -20.84 -1.42 -11.36
C TRP A 225 -20.35 -2.79 -10.87
N GLY A 226 -20.88 -3.28 -9.74
CA GLY A 226 -20.33 -4.41 -9.01
C GLY A 226 -21.03 -5.74 -9.26
N GLU A 227 -21.53 -5.99 -10.48
CA GLU A 227 -22.07 -7.32 -10.85
C GLU A 227 -20.96 -8.37 -11.02
N GLY A 228 -19.72 -7.93 -11.28
CA GLY A 228 -18.61 -8.85 -11.51
C GLY A 228 -18.19 -9.60 -10.25
N ASP A 229 -18.09 -10.92 -10.36
CA ASP A 229 -17.60 -11.80 -9.30
C ASP A 229 -16.07 -11.74 -9.14
N ASP A 230 -15.58 -11.88 -7.90
CA ASP A 230 -14.19 -12.20 -7.66
C ASP A 230 -13.89 -13.67 -8.00
N MET A 231 -12.78 -13.90 -8.69
CA MET A 231 -12.33 -15.23 -9.10
C MET A 231 -10.86 -15.40 -8.72
N ILE A 232 -10.59 -16.38 -7.86
CA ILE A 232 -9.26 -16.61 -7.28
C ILE A 232 -8.76 -17.99 -7.68
N TRP A 233 -7.61 -18.01 -8.35
CA TRP A 233 -6.90 -19.24 -8.69
C TRP A 233 -5.62 -19.33 -7.86
N VAL A 234 -5.52 -20.39 -7.06
CA VAL A 234 -4.35 -20.67 -6.22
C VAL A 234 -3.60 -21.85 -6.82
N ASP A 235 -2.28 -21.73 -6.91
CA ASP A 235 -1.37 -22.76 -7.46
C ASP A 235 -1.63 -23.13 -8.93
N GLY A 236 -2.09 -22.14 -9.71
CA GLY A 236 -2.25 -22.22 -11.16
C GLY A 236 -3.71 -22.22 -11.63
N TYR A 237 -3.89 -22.00 -12.94
CA TYR A 237 -5.18 -22.14 -13.61
C TYR A 237 -5.48 -23.62 -13.87
N LYS A 238 -6.67 -24.09 -13.48
CA LYS A 238 -7.15 -25.45 -13.80
C LYS A 238 -7.84 -25.48 -15.16
#